data_AF-A0A4R2H0K0-F1
#
_entry.id   AF-A0A4R2H0K0-F1
#
_cell.length_a   1.000
_cell.length_b   1.000
_cell.length_c   1.000
_cell.angle_alpha   90.00
_cell.angle_beta   90.00
_cell.angle_gamma   90.00
#
_symmetry.space_group_name_H-M   'P 1'
#
loop_
_entity.id
_entity.type
_entity.pdbx_description
1 polymer ?
#
loop_
_entity_poly.entity_id
_entity_poly.type
_entity_poly.pdbx_seq_one_letter_code
_entity_poly.pdbx_strand_id
1 'polypeptide(L)'
;MLSRSVFSSLIMEIIMKNRDKKLEQEVRAAIRADALIDVEKIEVVVENGLVTLKGSVDSYAKKFAAEHAAKSVKGVKEVIQKIEVRFSFKSNLIVYMGINLVLDGKHLFKNDTDQPMNLIGPLRPDFHIERNGNEIW
;
A
#
# COMPACT_ATOMS: atom_id res chain seq x y z
N MET A 1 5.17 -50.25 10.73
CA MET A 1 6.11 -49.57 9.80
C MET A 1 5.29 -48.72 8.85
N LEU A 2 5.62 -47.44 8.66
CA LEU A 2 4.96 -46.60 7.66
C LEU A 2 5.32 -47.09 6.26
N SER A 3 4.35 -47.13 5.35
CA SER A 3 4.58 -47.51 3.94
C SER A 3 5.47 -46.47 3.24
N ARG A 4 6.28 -46.90 2.25
CA ARG A 4 7.08 -46.01 1.39
C ARG A 4 6.26 -44.85 0.81
N SER A 5 4.99 -45.09 0.46
CA SER A 5 4.09 -44.05 -0.09
C SER A 5 3.75 -42.98 0.96
N VAL A 6 3.44 -43.42 2.18
CA VAL A 6 3.10 -42.52 3.30
C VAL A 6 4.32 -41.71 3.74
N PHE A 7 5.49 -42.36 3.82
CA PHE A 7 6.74 -41.70 4.17
C PHE A 7 7.14 -40.65 3.12
N SER A 8 7.01 -40.97 1.82
CA SER A 8 7.30 -40.01 0.74
C SER A 8 6.39 -38.78 0.79
N SER A 9 5.09 -38.95 1.08
CA SER A 9 4.15 -37.82 1.20
C SER A 9 4.53 -36.88 2.33
N LEU A 10 4.92 -37.42 3.49
CA LEU A 10 5.29 -36.64 4.67
C LEU A 10 6.56 -35.81 4.42
N ILE A 11 7.56 -36.42 3.77
CA ILE A 11 8.79 -35.71 3.41
C ILE A 11 8.51 -34.56 2.43
N MET A 12 7.62 -34.78 1.45
CA MET A 12 7.22 -33.71 0.54
C MET A 12 6.50 -32.57 1.26
N GLU A 13 5.60 -32.87 2.19
CA GLU A 13 4.91 -31.85 2.98
C GLU A 13 5.89 -30.99 3.80
N ILE A 14 6.87 -31.62 4.45
CA ILE A 14 7.92 -30.92 5.22
C ILE A 14 8.78 -30.05 4.31
N ILE A 15 9.21 -30.57 3.15
CA ILE A 15 10.04 -29.83 2.19
C ILE A 15 9.28 -28.61 1.65
N MET A 16 8.00 -28.78 1.30
CA MET A 16 7.15 -27.70 0.80
C MET A 16 6.95 -26.62 1.86
N LYS A 17 6.61 -27.00 3.09
CA LYS A 17 6.42 -26.06 4.20
C LYS A 17 7.69 -25.27 4.54
N ASN A 18 8.85 -25.92 4.49
CA ASN A 18 10.14 -25.24 4.69
C ASN A 18 10.47 -24.28 3.54
N ARG A 19 10.11 -24.63 2.30
CA ARG A 19 10.29 -23.76 1.14
C ARG A 19 9.43 -22.50 1.27
N ASP A 20 8.16 -22.65 1.63
CA ASP A 20 7.24 -21.52 1.81
C ASP A 20 7.72 -20.61 2.94
N LYS A 21 8.17 -21.16 4.07
CA LYS A 21 8.75 -20.38 5.17
C LYS A 21 9.96 -19.56 4.73
N LYS A 22 10.83 -20.14 3.90
CA LYS A 22 11.98 -19.42 3.33
C LYS A 22 11.51 -18.32 2.37
N LEU A 23 10.56 -18.62 1.50
CA LEU A 23 10.00 -17.66 0.54
C LEU A 23 9.32 -16.49 1.25
N GLU A 24 8.60 -16.75 2.34
CA GLU A 24 8.00 -15.72 3.20
C GLU A 24 9.04 -14.73 3.73
N GLN A 25 10.19 -15.23 4.19
CA GLN A 25 11.29 -14.40 4.68
C GLN A 25 11.90 -13.55 3.57
N GLU A 26 12.09 -14.12 2.38
CA GLU A 26 12.62 -13.42 1.20
C GLU A 26 11.66 -12.32 0.73
N VAL A 27 10.35 -12.60 0.67
CA VAL A 27 9.31 -11.61 0.36
C VAL A 27 9.30 -10.48 1.39
N ARG A 28 9.33 -10.81 2.68
CA ARG A 28 9.34 -9.80 3.75
C ARG A 28 10.58 -8.91 3.68
N ALA A 29 11.73 -9.48 3.32
CA ALA A 29 12.96 -8.73 3.09
C ALA A 29 12.88 -7.82 1.85
N ALA A 30 12.30 -8.30 0.74
CA ALA A 30 12.14 -7.51 -0.47
C ALA A 30 11.21 -6.31 -0.26
N ILE A 31 10.09 -6.48 0.44
CA ILE A 31 9.20 -5.37 0.78
C ILE A 31 9.91 -4.36 1.70
N ARG A 32 10.74 -4.85 2.64
CA ARG A 32 11.48 -3.99 3.58
C ARG A 32 12.57 -3.16 2.93
N ALA A 33 13.11 -3.63 1.80
CA ALA A 33 14.11 -2.87 1.04
C ALA A 33 13.52 -1.57 0.47
N ASP A 34 12.20 -1.47 0.32
CA ASP A 34 11.53 -0.22 -0.03
C ASP A 34 11.35 0.67 1.22
N ALA A 35 12.18 1.72 1.31
CA ALA A 35 12.20 2.64 2.44
C ALA A 35 10.87 3.38 2.70
N LEU A 36 9.93 3.35 1.74
CA LEU A 36 8.62 3.96 1.89
C LEU A 36 7.63 3.07 2.65
N ILE A 37 7.90 1.76 2.77
CA ILE A 37 6.95 0.77 3.27
C ILE A 37 7.31 0.33 4.69
N ASP A 38 6.38 0.54 5.61
CA ASP A 38 6.47 0.01 6.98
C ASP A 38 6.00 -1.46 7.00
N VAL A 39 6.94 -2.39 6.84
CA VAL A 39 6.66 -3.83 6.74
C VAL A 39 6.05 -4.42 8.00
N GLU A 40 6.24 -3.80 9.16
CA GLU A 40 5.61 -4.26 10.41
C GLU A 40 4.07 -4.18 10.33
N LYS A 41 3.53 -3.38 9.39
CA LYS A 41 2.08 -3.26 9.14
C LYS A 41 1.57 -4.15 8.01
N ILE A 42 2.44 -4.96 7.40
CA ILE A 42 2.09 -5.87 6.30
C ILE A 42 2.41 -7.30 6.74
N GLU A 43 1.36 -8.07 6.97
CA GLU A 43 1.42 -9.51 7.14
C GLU A 43 1.69 -10.18 5.78
N VAL A 44 2.63 -11.12 5.76
CA VAL A 44 2.99 -11.93 4.59
C VAL A 44 2.74 -13.40 4.94
N VAL A 45 1.88 -14.05 4.18
CA VAL A 45 1.58 -15.48 4.31
C VAL A 45 1.91 -16.17 2.99
N VAL A 46 2.58 -17.31 3.04
CA VAL A 46 2.97 -18.08 1.85
C VAL A 46 2.47 -19.50 1.93
N GLU A 47 1.77 -19.94 0.89
CA GLU A 47 1.26 -21.30 0.74
C GLU A 47 1.52 -21.81 -0.67
N ASN A 48 2.40 -22.81 -0.80
CA ASN A 48 2.81 -23.41 -2.07
C ASN A 48 3.29 -22.41 -3.14
N GLY A 49 3.95 -21.32 -2.71
CA GLY A 49 4.38 -20.22 -3.57
C GLY A 49 3.32 -19.16 -3.89
N LEU A 50 2.11 -19.29 -3.36
CA LEU A 50 1.08 -18.24 -3.38
C LEU A 50 1.32 -17.30 -2.19
N VAL A 51 1.56 -16.03 -2.48
CA VAL A 51 1.84 -15.01 -1.45
C VAL A 51 0.58 -14.22 -1.20
N THR A 52 0.12 -14.16 0.04
CA THR A 52 -0.93 -13.22 0.46
C THR A 52 -0.30 -12.08 1.24
N LEU A 53 -0.55 -10.84 0.80
CA LEU A 53 -0.16 -9.61 1.51
C LEU A 53 -1.40 -9.00 2.17
N LYS A 54 -1.39 -8.80 3.48
CA LYS A 54 -2.52 -8.24 4.24
C LYS A 54 -2.05 -7.15 5.19
N GLY A 55 -2.85 -6.12 5.37
CA GLY A 55 -2.52 -5.03 6.29
C GLY A 55 -3.02 -3.68 5.78
N SER A 56 -2.35 -2.60 6.17
CA SER A 56 -2.72 -1.26 5.71
C SER A 56 -1.52 -0.35 5.46
N VAL A 57 -1.64 0.51 4.47
CA VAL A 57 -0.66 1.55 4.11
C VAL A 57 -1.35 2.91 3.95
N ASP A 58 -0.58 4.00 3.91
CA ASP A 58 -1.12 5.37 3.81
C ASP A 58 -1.32 5.87 2.37
N SER A 59 -0.94 5.07 1.37
CA SER A 59 -0.95 5.49 -0.04
C SER A 59 -1.05 4.30 -0.99
N TYR A 60 -1.74 4.52 -2.13
CA TYR A 60 -1.80 3.52 -3.20
C TYR A 60 -0.41 3.20 -3.77
N ALA A 61 0.50 4.18 -3.83
CA ALA A 61 1.87 3.96 -4.27
C ALA A 61 2.58 2.86 -3.44
N LYS A 62 2.51 2.93 -2.11
CA LYS A 62 3.07 1.89 -1.23
C LYS A 62 2.37 0.55 -1.38
N LYS A 63 1.06 0.54 -1.60
CA LYS A 63 0.28 -0.68 -1.85
C LYS A 63 0.75 -1.40 -3.11
N PHE A 64 0.94 -0.65 -4.21
CA PHE A 64 1.48 -1.19 -5.46
C PHE A 64 2.96 -1.60 -5.33
N ALA A 65 3.77 -0.80 -4.64
CA ALA A 65 5.17 -1.12 -4.40
C ALA A 65 5.35 -2.41 -3.60
N ALA A 66 4.54 -2.64 -2.56
CA ALA A 66 4.57 -3.90 -1.79
C ALA A 66 4.25 -5.12 -2.67
N GLU A 67 3.23 -5.01 -3.52
CA GLU A 67 2.86 -6.08 -4.44
C GLU A 67 3.96 -6.36 -5.48
N HIS A 68 4.54 -5.30 -6.04
CA HIS A 68 5.61 -5.42 -7.02
C HIS A 68 6.89 -6.01 -6.41
N ALA A 69 7.27 -5.56 -5.21
CA ALA A 69 8.38 -6.12 -4.46
C ALA A 69 8.19 -7.61 -4.20
N ALA A 70 6.99 -8.03 -3.77
CA ALA A 70 6.68 -9.45 -3.59
C ALA A 70 6.77 -10.24 -4.90
N LYS A 71 6.20 -9.73 -6.00
CA LYS A 71 6.26 -10.36 -7.34
C LYS A 71 7.69 -10.53 -7.86
N SER A 72 8.64 -9.70 -7.43
CA SER A 72 10.03 -9.78 -7.87
C SER A 72 10.83 -10.94 -7.25
N VAL A 73 10.31 -11.57 -6.19
CA VAL A 73 11.01 -12.64 -5.48
C VAL A 73 10.88 -13.97 -6.22
N LYS A 74 12.03 -14.62 -6.46
CA LYS A 74 12.07 -15.92 -7.14
C LYS A 74 11.30 -16.99 -6.34
N GLY A 75 10.40 -17.69 -7.01
CA GLY A 75 9.59 -18.75 -6.39
C GLY A 75 8.18 -18.29 -6.01
N VAL A 76 7.90 -16.98 -6.05
CA VAL A 76 6.54 -16.46 -6.04
C VAL A 76 5.86 -16.84 -7.36
N LYS A 77 4.70 -17.49 -7.25
CA LYS A 77 3.88 -17.87 -8.40
C LYS A 77 2.78 -16.86 -8.65
N GLU A 78 2.19 -16.36 -7.56
CA GLU A 78 1.08 -15.42 -7.58
C GLU A 78 1.06 -14.62 -6.28
N VAL A 79 0.51 -13.40 -6.36
CA VAL A 79 0.35 -12.50 -5.21
C VAL A 79 -1.12 -12.13 -5.08
N ILE A 80 -1.72 -12.48 -3.94
CA ILE A 80 -3.04 -12.03 -3.52
C ILE A 80 -2.86 -10.80 -2.63
N GLN A 81 -3.22 -9.64 -3.17
CA GLN A 81 -3.07 -8.36 -2.50
C GLN A 81 -4.35 -7.99 -1.74
N LYS A 82 -4.29 -8.00 -0.41
CA LYS A 82 -5.36 -7.64 0.54
C LYS A 82 -4.96 -6.47 1.45
N ILE A 83 -4.16 -5.56 0.92
CA ILE A 83 -3.72 -4.35 1.63
C ILE A 83 -4.80 -3.26 1.49
N GLU A 84 -5.21 -2.67 2.60
CA GLU A 84 -6.11 -1.51 2.65
C GLU A 84 -5.31 -0.21 2.59
N VAL A 85 -5.82 0.81 1.91
CA VAL A 85 -5.25 2.16 1.94
C VAL A 85 -6.01 2.98 2.97
N ARG A 86 -5.30 3.45 4.01
CA ARG A 86 -5.84 4.29 5.09
C ARG A 86 -5.07 5.61 5.12
N PHE A 87 -5.66 6.65 4.56
CA PHE A 87 -5.07 7.98 4.55
C PHE A 87 -4.97 8.52 5.97
N SER A 88 -3.75 8.76 6.46
CA SER A 88 -3.53 9.51 7.68
C SER A 88 -3.14 10.93 7.29
N PHE A 89 -4.10 11.85 7.35
CA PHE A 89 -3.78 13.26 7.23
C PHE A 89 -3.14 13.70 8.54
N LYS A 90 -1.85 14.03 8.52
CA LYS A 90 -1.28 14.84 9.61
C LYS A 90 -2.02 16.16 9.58
N SER A 91 -2.72 16.47 10.67
CA SER A 91 -3.62 17.61 10.84
C SER A 91 -3.03 18.97 10.44
N ASN A 92 -1.70 19.09 10.41
CA ASN A 92 -1.02 20.32 10.02
C ASN A 92 -0.67 20.40 8.52
N LEU A 93 -0.81 19.35 7.71
CA LEU A 93 -0.38 19.34 6.30
C LEU A 93 -1.48 19.84 5.35
N ILE A 94 -2.75 19.62 5.69
CA ILE A 94 -3.90 20.03 4.86
C ILE A 94 -3.93 21.56 4.69
N VAL A 95 -3.51 22.29 5.72
CA VAL A 95 -3.54 23.76 5.74
C VAL A 95 -2.48 24.39 4.82
N TYR A 96 -1.35 23.73 4.58
CA TYR A 96 -0.22 24.31 3.83
C TYR A 96 -0.19 23.95 2.34
N MET A 97 -0.93 22.94 1.88
CA MET A 97 -0.83 22.46 0.50
C MET A 97 -1.83 23.09 -0.49
N GLY A 98 -2.74 23.97 -0.04
CA GLY A 98 -3.67 24.68 -0.93
C GLY A 98 -4.58 23.77 -1.76
N ILE A 99 -4.74 22.50 -1.37
CA ILE A 99 -5.57 21.53 -2.08
C ILE A 99 -6.91 21.49 -1.36
N ASN A 100 -7.98 21.86 -2.05
CA ASN A 100 -9.36 21.58 -1.64
C ASN A 100 -9.61 20.06 -1.66
N LEU A 101 -9.04 19.33 -0.69
CA LEU A 101 -9.35 17.93 -0.44
C LEU A 101 -10.37 17.87 0.68
N VAL A 102 -11.63 17.97 0.25
CA VAL A 102 -12.86 17.47 0.88
C VAL A 102 -12.62 16.69 2.18
N LEU A 103 -12.90 17.34 3.31
CA LEU A 103 -12.58 16.83 4.65
C LEU A 103 -13.69 16.01 5.33
N ASP A 104 -14.82 15.78 4.69
CA ASP A 104 -15.86 14.91 5.24
C ASP A 104 -16.56 14.23 4.07
N GLY A 105 -16.72 12.91 4.12
CA GLY A 105 -17.18 12.04 3.03
C GLY A 105 -18.64 12.24 2.60
N LYS A 106 -19.12 13.49 2.56
CA LYS A 106 -20.50 13.90 2.28
C LYS A 106 -20.63 14.95 1.18
N HIS A 107 -19.55 15.64 0.76
CA HIS A 107 -19.65 16.72 -0.23
C HIS A 107 -18.52 16.69 -1.27
N LEU A 108 -18.86 16.46 -2.54
CA LEU A 108 -17.93 16.52 -3.67
C LEU A 108 -17.98 17.92 -4.31
N PHE A 109 -16.84 18.59 -4.44
CA PHE A 109 -16.72 19.77 -5.30
C PHE A 109 -15.88 19.39 -6.52
N LYS A 110 -16.44 19.59 -7.73
CA LYS A 110 -15.73 19.43 -9.00
C LYS A 110 -15.20 20.78 -9.47
N ASN A 111 -14.00 20.79 -10.01
CA ASN A 111 -13.50 21.84 -10.89
C ASN A 111 -13.83 21.43 -12.34
N ASP A 112 -14.30 22.37 -13.18
CA ASP A 112 -14.64 22.16 -14.59
C ASP A 112 -13.42 21.91 -15.54
N THR A 113 -12.21 21.84 -15.01
CA THR A 113 -11.00 21.47 -15.76
C THR A 113 -10.27 20.35 -15.04
N ASP A 114 -10.28 19.14 -15.61
CA ASP A 114 -9.65 17.89 -15.14
C ASP A 114 -8.09 17.94 -15.10
N GLN A 115 -7.49 19.06 -14.71
CA GLN A 115 -6.05 19.21 -14.54
C GLN A 115 -5.70 19.79 -13.16
N PRO A 116 -4.75 19.16 -12.41
CA PRO A 116 -4.27 19.72 -11.16
C PRO A 116 -3.34 20.90 -11.43
N MET A 117 -3.65 22.06 -10.84
CA MET A 117 -2.85 23.27 -10.95
C MET A 117 -1.64 23.19 -10.00
N ASN A 118 -0.42 23.37 -10.50
CA ASN A 118 0.80 23.45 -9.67
C ASN A 118 0.94 24.86 -9.09
N LEU A 119 0.95 24.99 -7.76
CA LEU A 119 1.29 26.24 -7.08
C LEU A 119 2.82 26.45 -7.14
N ILE A 120 3.30 27.35 -7.99
CA ILE A 120 4.71 27.77 -8.02
C ILE A 120 4.84 29.05 -7.19
N GLY A 121 5.02 28.90 -5.87
CA GLY A 121 5.38 29.98 -4.93
C GLY A 121 4.55 30.02 -3.63
N PRO A 122 5.03 30.72 -2.58
CA PRO A 122 4.27 30.93 -1.35
C PRO A 122 2.96 31.67 -1.67
N LEU A 123 1.87 31.30 -1.00
CA LEU A 123 0.58 32.00 -1.07
C LEU A 123 0.84 33.49 -0.84
N ARG A 124 0.54 34.32 -1.85
CA ARG A 124 0.64 35.77 -1.67
C ARG A 124 -0.39 36.20 -0.63
N PRO A 125 -0.06 37.13 0.28
CA PRO A 125 -0.95 37.54 1.37
C PRO A 125 -2.23 38.27 0.89
N ASP A 126 -2.35 38.59 -0.40
CA ASP A 126 -3.53 39.15 -1.07
C ASP A 126 -4.45 38.09 -1.71
N PHE A 127 -4.26 36.80 -1.38
CA PHE A 127 -5.11 35.72 -1.92
C PHE A 127 -6.45 35.64 -1.18
N HIS A 128 -7.55 35.98 -1.87
CA HIS A 128 -8.92 35.91 -1.34
C HIS A 128 -9.67 34.67 -1.84
N ILE A 129 -10.39 34.00 -0.94
CA ILE A 129 -11.19 32.82 -1.25
C ILE A 129 -12.63 33.27 -1.49
N GLU A 130 -13.15 33.14 -2.71
CA GLU A 130 -14.57 33.38 -3.00
C GLU A 130 -15.43 32.16 -2.67
N ARG A 131 -16.58 32.39 -2.06
CA ARG A 131 -17.60 31.35 -1.83
C ARG A 131 -18.90 31.81 -2.49
N ASN A 132 -19.27 31.16 -3.59
CA ASN A 132 -20.50 31.42 -4.35
C ASN A 132 -20.75 32.93 -4.60
N GLY A 133 -19.75 33.63 -5.14
CA GLY A 133 -19.88 35.04 -5.55
C GLY A 133 -19.88 36.06 -4.41
N ASN A 134 -19.52 35.68 -3.18
CA ASN A 134 -19.18 36.63 -2.12
C ASN A 134 -17.79 36.32 -1.56
N GLU A 135 -16.95 37.36 -1.52
CA GLU A 135 -15.62 37.33 -0.90
C GLU A 135 -15.74 37.10 0.62
N ILE A 136 -14.85 36.27 1.16
CA ILE A 136 -14.64 36.14 2.61
C ILE A 136 -13.30 36.79 2.93
N TRP A 137 -13.31 37.85 3.75
CA TRP A 137 -12.13 38.63 4.17
C TRP A 137 -11.14 37.81 4.97
#